data_AF-A0A919N664-F1
#
_entry.id   AF-A0A919N664-F1
#
_cell.length_a   1.000
_cell.length_b   1.000
_cell.length_c   1.000
_cell.angle_alpha   90.00
_cell.angle_beta   90.00
_cell.angle_gamma   90.00
#
_symmetry.space_group_name_H-M   'P 1'
#
loop_
_entity.id
_entity.type
_entity.pdbx_description
1 polymer ?
#
loop_
_entity_poly.entity_id
_entity_poly.type
_entity_poly.pdbx_seq_one_letter_code
_entity_poly.pdbx_strand_id
1 'polypeptide(L)'
;MTIPRYDYQQPTQADLLSALTTSVGADAAKVLVELAARRAGRPQPDSPDELVPMIEYLMELGDLLRVTARSEKIRAVTYRALHAAGG
;
A
#
# COMPACT_ATOMS: atom_id res chain seq x y z
N MET A 1 27.46 -1.85 -17.94
CA MET A 1 27.31 -0.38 -17.99
C MET A 1 26.84 0.06 -16.62
N THR A 2 27.63 0.83 -15.88
CA THR A 2 27.22 1.33 -14.55
C THR A 2 26.83 2.80 -14.63
N ILE A 3 25.75 3.19 -13.95
CA ILE A 3 25.23 4.55 -13.91
C ILE A 3 25.99 5.28 -12.79
N PRO A 4 26.67 6.40 -13.08
CA PRO A 4 27.39 7.15 -12.05
C PRO A 4 26.45 7.62 -10.93
N ARG A 5 26.84 7.39 -9.67
CA ARG A 5 26.07 7.69 -8.44
C ARG A 5 24.82 6.84 -8.20
N TYR A 6 24.64 5.76 -8.95
CA TYR A 6 23.57 4.80 -8.66
C TYR A 6 23.99 3.90 -7.49
N ASP A 7 23.14 3.78 -6.48
CA ASP A 7 23.32 2.81 -5.41
C ASP A 7 22.88 1.44 -5.92
N TYR A 8 23.83 0.51 -5.92
CA TYR A 8 23.62 -0.87 -6.35
C TYR A 8 23.16 -1.78 -5.21
N GLN A 9 22.88 -1.23 -4.02
CA GLN A 9 22.26 -1.99 -2.95
C GLN A 9 20.91 -2.54 -3.43
N GLN A 10 20.75 -3.85 -3.25
CA GLN A 10 19.51 -4.52 -3.59
C GLN A 10 18.40 -4.05 -2.64
N PRO A 11 17.24 -3.60 -3.16
CA PRO A 11 16.08 -3.33 -2.33
C PRO A 11 15.72 -4.55 -1.49
N THR A 12 15.39 -4.31 -0.22
CA THR A 12 14.99 -5.34 0.73
C THR A 12 13.55 -5.13 1.20
N GLN A 13 12.97 -6.16 1.83
CA GLN A 13 11.68 -6.02 2.53
C GLN A 13 11.72 -4.94 3.62
N ALA A 14 12.87 -4.76 4.28
CA ALA A 14 13.05 -3.74 5.31
C ALA A 14 12.96 -2.33 4.71
N ASP A 15 13.50 -2.12 3.51
CA ASP A 15 13.39 -0.84 2.80
C ASP A 15 11.93 -0.53 2.45
N LEU A 16 11.19 -1.52 1.95
CA LEU A 16 9.76 -1.39 1.68
C LEU A 16 8.97 -1.07 2.96
N LEU A 17 9.23 -1.78 4.06
CA LEU A 17 8.59 -1.52 5.34
C LEU A 17 8.88 -0.11 5.87
N SER A 18 10.12 0.36 5.73
CA SER A 18 10.55 1.71 6.12
C SER A 18 9.83 2.79 5.30
N ALA A 19 9.76 2.61 3.98
CA ALA A 19 9.07 3.52 3.07
C ALA A 19 7.56 3.60 3.38
N LEU A 20 6.92 2.45 3.62
CA LEU A 20 5.52 2.39 4.02
C LEU A 20 5.29 3.01 5.40
N THR A 21 6.18 2.74 6.36
CA THR A 21 6.08 3.32 7.72
C THR A 21 6.09 4.84 7.68
N THR A 22 6.92 5.43 6.82
CA THR A 22 6.98 6.88 6.60
C THR A 22 5.66 7.43 6.02
N SER A 23 4.97 6.64 5.20
CA SER A 23 3.77 7.08 4.47
C SER A 23 2.47 6.87 5.25
N VAL A 24 2.33 5.75 5.96
CA VAL A 24 1.07 5.32 6.59
C VAL A 24 1.18 5.03 8.09
N GLY A 25 2.37 5.18 8.67
CA GLY A 25 2.65 4.80 10.06
C GLY A 25 3.01 3.32 10.21
N ALA A 26 3.66 3.00 11.34
CA ALA A 26 4.29 1.69 11.55
C ALA A 26 3.29 0.52 11.57
N ASP A 27 2.14 0.68 12.21
CA ASP A 27 1.16 -0.40 12.37
C ASP A 27 0.51 -0.76 11.03
N ALA A 28 0.09 0.25 10.27
CA ALA A 28 -0.47 0.05 8.94
C ALA A 28 0.57 -0.55 7.98
N ALA A 29 1.82 -0.06 8.04
CA ALA A 29 2.89 -0.56 7.19
C ALA A 29 3.16 -2.06 7.41
N LYS A 30 3.19 -2.52 8.68
CA LYS A 30 3.35 -3.94 9.00
C LYS A 30 2.23 -4.80 8.40
N VAL A 31 0.99 -4.37 8.57
CA VAL A 31 -0.19 -5.09 8.04
C VAL A 31 -0.15 -5.16 6.51
N LEU A 32 0.21 -4.06 5.84
CA LEU A 32 0.30 -4.01 4.39
C LEU A 32 1.39 -4.96 3.86
N VAL A 33 2.58 -4.95 4.49
CA VAL A 33 3.67 -5.86 4.12
C VAL A 33 3.26 -7.32 4.32
N GLU A 34 2.64 -7.66 5.47
CA GLU A 34 2.15 -9.02 5.70
C GLU A 34 1.09 -9.46 4.69
N LEU A 35 0.15 -8.58 4.34
CA LEU A 35 -0.90 -8.87 3.38
C LEU A 35 -0.29 -9.13 1.99
N ALA A 36 0.65 -8.28 1.57
CA ALA A 36 1.35 -8.43 0.30
C ALA A 36 2.19 -9.72 0.25
N ALA A 37 2.92 -10.02 1.33
CA ALA A 37 3.71 -11.24 1.46
C ALA A 37 2.84 -12.50 1.36
N ARG A 38 1.68 -12.51 2.04
CA ARG A 38 0.69 -13.61 1.95
C ARG A 38 0.14 -13.75 0.53
N ARG A 39 -0.20 -12.63 -0.12
CA ARG A 39 -0.74 -12.65 -1.49
C ARG A 39 0.27 -13.19 -2.51
N ALA A 40 1.54 -12.84 -2.34
CA ALA A 40 2.63 -13.31 -3.18
C ALA A 40 3.05 -14.77 -2.87
N GLY A 41 2.56 -15.36 -1.76
CA GLY A 41 3.03 -16.66 -1.29
C GLY A 41 4.49 -16.63 -0.80
N ARG A 42 4.99 -15.44 -0.46
CA ARG A 42 6.40 -15.17 -0.12
C ARG A 42 6.46 -14.41 1.21
N PRO A 43 6.54 -15.12 2.36
CA PRO A 43 6.51 -14.47 3.67
C PRO A 43 7.73 -13.59 3.96
N GLN A 44 8.88 -13.87 3.33
CA GLN A 44 10.13 -13.12 3.45
C GLN A 44 10.84 -13.07 2.10
N PRO A 45 10.55 -12.08 1.24
CA PRO A 45 11.28 -11.90 -0.02
C PRO A 45 12.74 -11.52 0.26
N ASP A 46 13.66 -12.25 -0.34
CA ASP A 46 15.12 -12.08 -0.19
C ASP A 46 15.79 -11.46 -1.42
N SER A 47 15.02 -11.20 -2.47
CA SER A 47 15.49 -10.63 -3.72
C SER A 47 14.53 -9.59 -4.30
N PRO A 48 15.01 -8.66 -5.15
CA PRO A 48 14.16 -7.69 -5.83
C PRO A 48 13.04 -8.34 -6.65
N ASP A 49 13.33 -9.46 -7.31
CA ASP A 49 12.35 -10.19 -8.12
C ASP A 49 11.18 -10.72 -7.28
N GLU A 50 11.43 -11.07 -6.01
CA GLU A 50 10.38 -11.48 -5.08
C GLU A 50 9.64 -10.28 -4.44
N LEU A 51 10.26 -9.11 -4.38
CA LEU A 51 9.63 -7.87 -3.89
C LEU A 51 8.67 -7.27 -4.91
N VAL A 52 8.95 -7.39 -6.21
CA VAL A 52 8.14 -6.78 -7.28
C VAL A 52 6.66 -7.18 -7.18
N PRO A 53 6.28 -8.47 -7.09
CA PRO A 53 4.87 -8.88 -6.97
C PRO A 53 4.18 -8.33 -5.72
N MET A 54 4.92 -8.16 -4.62
CA MET A 54 4.39 -7.55 -3.40
C MET A 54 4.08 -6.06 -3.61
N ILE A 55 4.98 -5.33 -4.26
CA ILE A 55 4.83 -3.91 -4.56
C ILE A 55 3.68 -3.69 -5.54
N GLU A 56 3.60 -4.48 -6.61
CA GLU A 56 2.50 -4.43 -7.58
C GLU A 56 1.15 -4.64 -6.90
N TYR A 57 1.06 -5.63 -6.01
CA TYR A 57 -0.15 -5.86 -5.25
C TYR A 57 -0.50 -4.69 -4.33
N LEU A 58 0.47 -4.05 -3.68
CA LEU A 58 0.23 -2.86 -2.86
C LEU A 58 -0.27 -1.68 -3.70
N MET A 59 0.22 -1.52 -4.93
CA MET A 59 -0.29 -0.52 -5.88
C MET A 59 -1.75 -0.78 -6.24
N GLU A 60 -2.07 -2.02 -6.65
CA GLU A 60 -3.44 -2.43 -6.96
C GLU A 60 -4.39 -2.21 -5.77
N LEU A 61 -3.96 -2.61 -4.57
CA LEU A 61 -4.72 -2.43 -3.34
C LEU A 61 -4.98 -0.95 -3.05
N GLY A 62 -3.96 -0.09 -3.20
CA GLY A 62 -4.08 1.35 -3.02
C GLY A 62 -5.11 1.97 -3.97
N ASP A 63 -5.11 1.56 -5.24
CA ASP A 63 -6.07 2.04 -6.22
C ASP A 63 -7.50 1.59 -5.92
N LEU A 64 -7.70 0.32 -5.55
CA LEU A 64 -9.00 -0.21 -5.15
C LEU A 64 -9.53 0.47 -3.89
N LEU A 65 -8.67 0.70 -2.89
CA LEU A 65 -9.02 1.41 -1.66
C LEU A 65 -9.44 2.84 -1.96
N ARG A 66 -8.71 3.55 -2.82
CA ARG A 66 -9.02 4.93 -3.21
C ARG A 66 -10.41 5.03 -3.85
N VAL A 67 -10.74 4.14 -4.78
CA VAL A 67 -12.05 4.13 -5.44
C VAL A 67 -13.16 3.78 -4.46
N THR A 68 -12.97 2.71 -3.67
CA THR A 68 -13.96 2.24 -2.68
C THR A 68 -14.25 3.30 -1.62
N ALA A 69 -13.21 3.90 -1.03
CA ALA A 69 -13.36 4.93 -0.01
C ALA A 69 -14.07 6.18 -0.54
N ARG A 70 -13.82 6.56 -1.80
CA ARG A 70 -14.50 7.69 -2.44
C ARG A 70 -15.99 7.42 -2.59
N SER A 71 -16.36 6.23 -3.03
CA SER A 71 -17.76 5.81 -3.16
C SER A 71 -18.48 5.83 -1.81
N GLU A 72 -17.86 5.27 -0.77
CA GLU A 72 -18.43 5.24 0.58
C GLU A 72 -18.54 6.64 1.20
N LYS A 73 -17.56 7.52 0.96
CA LYS A 73 -17.66 8.93 1.36
C LYS A 73 -18.87 9.62 0.74
N ILE A 74 -19.13 9.42 -0.55
CA ILE A 74 -20.29 10.01 -1.23
C ILE A 74 -21.57 9.52 -0.57
N ARG A 75 -21.71 8.21 -0.33
CA ARG A 75 -22.88 7.65 0.36
C ARG A 75 -23.10 8.29 1.73
N ALA A 76 -22.05 8.38 2.55
CA ALA A 76 -22.11 8.98 3.88
C ALA A 76 -22.49 10.47 3.85
N VAL A 77 -21.92 11.23 2.91
CA VAL A 77 -22.23 12.67 2.75
C VAL A 77 -23.67 12.87 2.30
N THR A 78 -24.15 12.10 1.32
CA THR A 78 -25.54 12.16 0.86
C THR A 78 -26.51 11.81 1.98
N TYR A 79 -26.24 10.75 2.73
CA TYR A 79 -27.05 10.38 3.90
C TYR A 79 -27.15 11.55 4.88
N ARG A 80 -26.01 12.14 5.26
CA ARG A 80 -25.96 13.28 6.17
C ARG A 80 -26.76 14.49 5.63
N ALA A 81 -26.65 14.79 4.34
CA ALA A 81 -27.37 15.90 3.72
C ALA A 81 -28.88 15.70 3.74
N LEU A 82 -29.36 14.49 3.40
CA LEU A 82 -30.78 14.17 3.42
C LEU A 82 -31.38 14.25 4.84
N HIS A 83 -30.62 13.84 5.86
CA HIS A 83 -31.07 13.89 7.25
C HIS A 83 -30.94 15.29 7.87
N ALA A 84 -30.06 16.14 7.36
CA ALA A 84 -29.97 17.54 7.76
C ALA A 84 -31.08 18.42 7.14
N ALA A 85 -31.63 18.02 6.00
CA ALA A 85 -32.70 18.75 5.29
C ALA A 85 -34.12 18.38 5.76
N GLY A 86 -34.27 17.28 6.51
CA GLY A 86 -35.55 16.78 7.02
C GLY A 86 -35.80 17.01 8.51
N GLY A 87 -34.95 17.77 9.19
CA GLY A 87 -35.04 18.12 10.61
C GLY A 87 -35.22 19.61 10.85
#